data_AF-A0A2T4WV42-F1
#
_entry.id   AF-A0A2T4WV42-F1
#
_cell.length_a   1.000
_cell.length_b   1.000
_cell.length_c   1.000
_cell.angle_alpha   90.00
_cell.angle_beta   90.00
_cell.angle_gamma   90.00
#
_symmetry.space_group_name_H-M   'P 1'
#
loop_
_entity.id
_entity.type
_entity.pdbx_description
1 polymer ?
#
loop_
_entity_poly.entity_id
_entity_poly.type
_entity_poly.pdbx_seq_one_letter_code
_entity_poly.pdbx_strand_id
1 'polypeptide(L)' 'MKKAARLLILLLIISCGKNEPNLTVTGSIKGLKKGTLYLQQLQDTILVVKDSIIYNGEENYILTSDLEA' A
#
# COMPACT_ATOMS: atom_id res chain seq x y z
N MET A 1 -14.35 30.07 28.43
CA MET A 1 -14.91 29.45 27.20
C MET A 1 -13.97 29.53 25.99
N LYS A 2 -13.38 30.69 25.65
CA LYS A 2 -12.47 30.84 24.49
C LYS A 2 -11.19 29.99 24.51
N LYS A 3 -10.64 29.69 25.71
CA LYS A 3 -9.43 28.85 25.86
C LYS A 3 -9.69 27.37 25.55
N ALA A 4 -10.85 26.85 25.93
CA ALA A 4 -11.25 25.47 25.62
C ALA A 4 -11.47 25.27 24.12
N ALA A 5 -12.07 26.27 23.44
CA ALA A 5 -12.24 26.25 21.98
C ALA A 5 -10.91 26.23 21.23
N ARG A 6 -9.90 26.99 21.70
CA ARG A 6 -8.54 26.97 21.12
C ARG A 6 -7.84 25.62 21.31
N LEU A 7 -8.05 24.97 22.46
CA LEU A 7 -7.50 23.65 22.72
C LEU A 7 -8.14 22.60 21.80
N LEU A 8 -9.46 22.65 21.60
CA LEU A 8 -10.18 21.73 20.70
C LEU A 8 -9.68 21.83 19.25
N ILE A 9 -9.45 23.06 18.76
CA ILE A 9 -8.89 23.29 17.42
C ILE A 9 -7.48 22.73 17.27
N LEU A 10 -6.67 22.77 18.34
CA LEU A 10 -5.33 22.21 18.36
C LEU A 10 -5.33 20.66 18.36
N LEU A 11 -6.37 20.01 18.90
CA LEU A 11 -6.49 18.55 18.82
C LEU A 11 -6.89 18.08 17.41
N LEU A 12 -7.69 18.86 16.69
CA LEU A 12 -8.17 18.48 15.35
C LEU A 12 -7.05 18.38 14.31
N ILE A 13 -5.97 19.17 14.45
CA ILE A 13 -4.82 19.12 13.55
C ILE A 13 -3.91 17.89 13.75
N ILE A 14 -4.06 17.15 14.85
CA ILE A 14 -3.25 15.96 15.17
C ILE A 14 -3.85 14.69 14.56
N SER A 15 -5.11 14.74 14.11
CA SER A 15 -5.84 13.57 13.56
C SER A 15 -5.45 13.21 12.12
N CYS A 16 -4.26 13.58 11.66
CA CYS A 16 -3.75 13.15 10.36
C CYS A 16 -3.24 11.71 10.49
N GLY A 17 -4.13 10.75 10.24
CA GLY A 17 -3.80 9.33 10.17
C GLY A 17 -3.04 9.02 8.88
N LYS A 18 -2.12 8.06 8.94
CA LYS A 18 -1.48 7.51 7.74
C LYS A 18 -2.51 6.62 7.04
N ASN A 19 -2.70 6.81 5.74
CA ASN A 19 -3.54 5.90 4.97
C ASN A 19 -2.77 4.57 4.82
N GLU A 20 -3.30 3.49 5.37
CA GLU A 20 -2.78 2.14 5.13
C GLU A 20 -3.34 1.60 3.81
N PRO A 21 -2.51 0.92 2.99
CA PRO A 21 -2.98 0.33 1.75
C PRO A 21 -4.06 -0.71 2.04
N ASN A 22 -5.13 -0.70 1.25
CA ASN A 22 -6.28 -1.58 1.49
C ASN A 22 -6.14 -2.98 0.83
N LEU A 23 -5.10 -3.19 0.01
CA LEU A 23 -4.69 -4.49 -0.52
C LEU A 23 -3.22 -4.77 -0.21
N THR A 24 -2.95 -5.96 0.32
CA THR A 24 -1.61 -6.50 0.51
C THR A 24 -1.56 -7.93 -0.04
N VAL A 25 -0.66 -8.18 -0.98
CA VAL A 25 -0.43 -9.50 -1.59
C VAL A 25 0.92 -10.02 -1.12
N THR A 26 0.92 -11.18 -0.49
CA THR A 26 2.15 -11.81 0.01
C THR A 26 2.23 -13.28 -0.37
N GLY A 27 3.45 -13.81 -0.42
CA GLY A 27 3.67 -15.23 -0.66
C GLY A 27 5.13 -15.57 -0.91
N SER A 28 5.37 -16.85 -1.21
CA SER A 28 6.68 -17.35 -1.63
C SER A 28 6.58 -17.96 -3.03
N ILE A 29 7.67 -17.88 -3.79
CA ILE A 29 7.72 -18.43 -5.15
C ILE A 29 8.79 -19.51 -5.20
N LYS A 30 8.36 -20.76 -5.31
CA LYS A 30 9.29 -21.89 -5.43
C LYS A 30 9.93 -21.88 -6.82
N GLY A 31 11.27 -21.92 -6.85
CA GLY A 31 12.05 -22.09 -8.09
C GLY A 31 12.39 -20.80 -8.84
N LEU A 32 11.83 -19.65 -8.44
CA LEU A 32 12.21 -18.35 -9.00
C LEU A 32 13.40 -17.79 -8.22
N LYS A 33 14.61 -17.82 -8.81
CA LYS A 33 15.84 -17.36 -8.13
C LYS A 33 16.02 -15.85 -8.17
N LYS A 34 15.67 -15.20 -9.29
CA LYS A 34 15.77 -13.75 -9.46
C LYS A 34 14.76 -13.29 -10.50
N GLY A 35 14.13 -12.15 -10.27
CA GLY A 35 13.21 -11.54 -11.23
C GLY A 35 12.58 -10.27 -10.69
N THR A 36 11.61 -9.74 -11.42
CA THR A 36 10.77 -8.63 -10.97
C THR A 36 9.34 -9.13 -10.85
N LEU A 37 8.72 -8.89 -9.70
CA LEU A 37 7.32 -9.16 -9.48
C LEU A 37 6.54 -7.87 -9.70
N TYR A 38 5.41 -7.96 -10.37
CA TYR A 38 4.51 -6.85 -10.62
C TYR A 38 3.14 -7.17 -10.04
N LEU A 39 2.61 -6.26 -9.23
CA LEU A 39 1.19 -6.23 -8.91
C LEU A 39 0.51 -5.38 -9.97
N GLN A 40 -0.37 -6.02 -10.74
CA GLN A 40 -1.08 -5.37 -11.84
C GLN A 40 -2.58 -5.43 -11.63
N GLN A 41 -3.26 -4.34 -11.93
CA GLN A 41 -4.71 -4.28 -11.98
C GLN A 41 -5.16 -4.29 -13.45
N LEU A 42 -6.13 -5.13 -13.77
CA LEU A 42 -6.83 -5.08 -15.04
C LEU A 42 -7.91 -3.98 -14.96
N GLN A 43 -7.77 -2.95 -15.77
CA GLN A 43 -8.73 -1.85 -15.91
C GLN A 43 -9.27 -1.91 -17.33
N ASP A 44 -10.52 -2.35 -17.49
CA ASP A 44 -11.15 -2.65 -18.78
C ASP A 44 -10.35 -3.65 -19.63
N THR A 45 -9.50 -3.14 -20.53
CA THR A 45 -8.67 -3.91 -21.47
C THR A 45 -7.18 -3.69 -21.28
N ILE A 46 -6.78 -2.84 -20.32
CA ILE A 46 -5.39 -2.48 -20.05
C ILE A 46 -4.92 -3.03 -18.69
N LEU A 47 -3.65 -3.44 -18.63
CA LEU A 47 -2.98 -3.82 -17.39
C LEU A 47 -2.16 -2.64 -16.87
N VAL A 48 -2.50 -2.18 -15.67
CA VAL A 48 -1.82 -1.08 -14.99
C VAL A 48 -0.98 -1.63 -13.84
N VAL A 49 0.33 -1.33 -13.84
CA VAL A 49 1.22 -1.70 -12.73
C VAL A 49 0.91 -0.81 -11.54
N LYS A 50 0.56 -1.41 -10.41
CA LYS A 50 0.30 -0.72 -9.14
C LYS A 50 1.47 -0.81 -8.18
N ASP A 51 2.22 -1.91 -8.20
CA ASP A 51 3.45 -2.06 -7.41
C ASP A 51 4.43 -3.03 -8.09
N SER A 52 5.69 -2.97 -7.70
CA SER A 52 6.71 -3.90 -8.17
C SER A 52 7.87 -4.04 -7.19
N ILE A 53 8.46 -5.24 -7.14
CA ILE A 53 9.68 -5.49 -6.37
C ILE A 53 10.69 -6.32 -7.17
N ILE A 54 11.97 -6.19 -6.81
CA ILE A 54 12.99 -7.13 -7.23
C ILE A 54 12.93 -8.34 -6.28
N TYR A 55 12.67 -9.51 -6.85
CA TYR A 55 12.64 -10.76 -6.12
C TYR A 55 13.96 -11.50 -6.28
N ASN A 56 14.54 -11.95 -5.16
CA ASN A 56 15.84 -12.63 -5.13
C ASN A 56 15.75 -14.09 -4.63
N GLY A 57 14.55 -14.68 -4.59
CA GLY A 57 14.38 -16.13 -4.36
C GLY A 57 14.46 -16.63 -2.93
N GLU A 58 14.78 -15.77 -1.96
CA GLU A 58 14.98 -16.18 -0.56
C GLU A 58 13.88 -15.74 0.40
N GLU A 59 13.10 -14.71 0.04
CA GLU A 59 12.18 -14.05 0.95
C GLU A 59 10.72 -14.21 0.53
N ASN A 60 9.79 -13.99 1.47
CA ASN A 60 8.39 -13.77 1.12
C ASN A 60 8.28 -12.39 0.45
N TYR A 61 7.58 -12.31 -0.67
CA TYR A 61 7.30 -11.02 -1.28
C TYR A 61 6.14 -10.33 -0.58
N ILE A 62 6.15 -9.00 -0.60
CA ILE A 62 5.03 -8.14 -0.19
C ILE A 62 4.86 -7.12 -1.30
N LEU A 63 3.65 -7.08 -1.87
CA LEU A 63 3.22 -6.05 -2.81
C LEU A 63 1.95 -5.40 -2.25
N THR A 64 1.84 -4.09 -2.35
CA THR A 64 0.68 -3.35 -1.81
C THR A 64 0.05 -2.47 -2.87
N SER A 65 -1.25 -2.25 -2.77
CA SER A 65 -1.95 -1.27 -3.60
C SER A 65 -3.21 -0.79 -2.91
N ASP A 66 -3.76 0.29 -3.45
CA ASP A 66 -5.12 0.73 -3.14
C ASP A 66 -6.09 0.20 -4.20
N LEU A 67 -7.15 -0.46 -3.75
CA LEU A 67 -8.30 -0.83 -4.54
C LEU A 67 -9.11 0.43 -4.83
N GLU A 68 -9.16 0.79 -6.09
CA GLU A 68 -10.11 1.77 -6.63
C GLU A 68 -11.46 1.04 -6.84
N ALA A 69 -12.55 1.66 -6.39
CA ALA A 69 -13.92 1.17 -6.56
C ALA A 69 -14.50 1.54 -7.93
#